data_AF-A0A8S3J0H2-F1
#
_entry.id   AF-A0A8S3J0H2-F1
#
_cell.length_a   1.000
_cell.length_b   1.000
_cell.length_c   1.000
_cell.angle_alpha   90.00
_cell.angle_beta   90.00
_cell.angle_gamma   90.00
#
_symmetry.space_group_name_H-M   'P 1'
#
loop_
_entity.id
_entity.type
_entity.pdbx_description
1 polymer ?
#
loop_
_entity_poly.entity_id
_entity_poly.type
_entity_poly.pdbx_seq_one_letter_code
_entity_poly.pdbx_strand_id
1 'polypeptide(L)'
;YDGYLVANQTLNGMLWLAQYEFATPERESKLGTLMWPEWHYGVLLLYGQHLAINHLVGTNQIRIRIGSDLLDQSTTDFTTQYVQQGTRLNLHCWHTDNRFSKFAFKMGHYKQAELEKYRNDTTAQAYAMRMALESKYMTLEQMASLVQNISTSS
;
A
#
# COMPACT_ATOMS: atom_id res chain seq x y z
N TYR A 1 20.51 -18.02 1.50
CA TYR A 1 19.10 -17.69 1.21
C TYR A 1 18.55 -18.81 0.34
N ASP A 2 17.60 -19.57 0.85
CA ASP A 2 16.91 -20.60 0.07
C ASP A 2 15.47 -20.13 -0.20
N GLY A 3 15.33 -19.25 -1.19
CA GLY A 3 14.03 -18.76 -1.62
C GLY A 3 13.12 -19.88 -2.15
N TYR A 4 13.71 -20.99 -2.59
CA TYR A 4 12.96 -22.16 -3.06
C TYR A 4 12.24 -22.84 -1.89
N LEU A 5 12.90 -23.04 -0.74
CA LEU A 5 12.27 -23.59 0.45
C LEU A 5 11.07 -22.74 0.92
N VAL A 6 11.24 -21.42 1.00
CA VAL A 6 10.17 -20.51 1.46
C VAL A 6 9.00 -20.48 0.49
N ALA A 7 9.28 -20.41 -0.81
CA ALA A 7 8.25 -20.47 -1.84
C ALA A 7 7.49 -21.81 -1.79
N ASN A 8 8.21 -22.92 -1.65
CA ASN A 8 7.63 -24.26 -1.60
C ASN A 8 6.72 -24.42 -0.37
N GLN A 9 7.17 -24.02 0.83
CA GLN A 9 6.35 -24.13 2.04
C GLN A 9 5.11 -23.22 2.01
N THR A 10 5.26 -22.03 1.46
CA THR A 10 4.13 -21.09 1.28
C THR A 10 3.09 -21.65 0.34
N LEU A 11 3.53 -22.16 -0.82
CA LEU A 11 2.64 -22.75 -1.82
C LEU A 11 1.94 -24.00 -1.27
N ASN A 12 2.66 -24.88 -0.58
CA ASN A 12 2.08 -26.08 0.03
C ASN A 12 1.03 -25.74 1.10
N GLY A 13 1.27 -24.71 1.92
CA GLY A 13 0.28 -24.23 2.89
C GLY A 13 -0.98 -23.68 2.22
N MET A 14 -0.82 -22.86 1.17
CA MET A 14 -1.95 -22.33 0.40
C MET A 14 -2.77 -23.45 -0.27
N LEU A 15 -2.09 -24.44 -0.86
CA LEU A 15 -2.73 -25.61 -1.48
C LEU A 15 -3.50 -26.43 -0.45
N TRP A 16 -2.93 -26.65 0.74
CA TRP A 16 -3.58 -27.41 1.80
C TRP A 16 -4.85 -26.71 2.31
N LEU A 17 -4.77 -25.40 2.58
CA LEU A 17 -5.93 -24.60 3.00
C LEU A 17 -7.04 -24.64 1.94
N ALA A 18 -6.67 -24.50 0.67
CA ALA A 18 -7.60 -24.58 -0.45
C ALA A 18 -8.32 -25.93 -0.53
N GLN A 19 -7.61 -27.03 -0.22
CA GLN A 19 -8.14 -28.38 -0.37
C GLN A 19 -8.92 -28.88 0.86
N TYR A 20 -8.60 -28.40 2.06
CA TYR A 20 -9.08 -29.05 3.30
C TYR A 20 -9.80 -28.13 4.29
N GLU A 21 -9.54 -26.83 4.29
CA GLU A 21 -10.07 -25.92 5.32
C GLU A 21 -11.32 -25.14 4.90
N PHE A 22 -11.54 -24.90 3.61
CA PHE A 22 -12.81 -24.33 3.14
C PHE A 22 -13.96 -25.31 3.36
N ALA A 23 -15.18 -24.84 3.64
CA ALA A 23 -16.29 -25.73 3.95
C ALA A 23 -16.60 -26.67 2.77
N THR A 24 -16.99 -27.92 3.05
CA THR A 24 -17.30 -28.93 2.01
C THR A 24 -18.20 -28.39 0.88
N PRO A 25 -19.27 -27.63 1.14
CA PRO A 25 -20.10 -27.08 0.06
C PRO A 25 -19.40 -26.05 -0.85
N GLU A 26 -18.39 -25.34 -0.33
CA GLU A 26 -17.56 -24.40 -1.09
C GLU A 26 -16.57 -25.16 -1.98
N ARG A 27 -15.91 -26.19 -1.43
CA ARG A 27 -15.00 -27.07 -2.18
C ARG A 27 -15.68 -27.86 -3.28
N GLU A 28 -16.91 -28.32 -3.04
CA GLU A 28 -17.70 -29.09 -4.00
C GLU A 28 -18.46 -28.21 -5.00
N SER A 29 -18.21 -26.89 -5.01
CA SER A 29 -18.90 -25.91 -5.88
C SER A 29 -20.43 -25.93 -5.74
N LYS A 30 -20.96 -26.46 -4.62
CA LYS A 30 -22.40 -26.61 -4.36
C LYS A 30 -23.06 -25.31 -3.87
N LEU A 31 -22.27 -24.38 -3.35
CA LEU A 31 -22.70 -23.03 -2.92
C LEU A 31 -22.07 -21.90 -3.76
N GLY A 32 -20.94 -22.16 -4.42
CA GLY A 32 -20.06 -21.14 -5.01
C GLY A 32 -20.54 -20.49 -6.31
N THR A 33 -21.48 -21.09 -7.05
CA THR A 33 -22.01 -20.48 -8.29
C THR A 33 -23.05 -19.40 -8.05
N LEU A 34 -23.62 -19.30 -6.84
CA LEU A 34 -24.70 -18.35 -6.57
C LEU A 34 -24.24 -17.01 -5.99
N MET A 35 -23.18 -16.93 -5.15
CA MET A 35 -22.74 -15.62 -4.60
C MET A 35 -21.27 -15.49 -4.18
N TRP A 36 -20.36 -16.43 -4.47
CA TRP A 36 -18.99 -16.35 -3.96
C TRP A 36 -17.98 -16.49 -5.11
N PRO A 37 -17.54 -15.40 -5.75
CA PRO A 37 -16.42 -15.48 -6.67
C PRO A 37 -15.21 -16.10 -5.94
N GLU A 38 -14.26 -16.66 -6.66
CA GLU A 38 -13.04 -17.31 -6.17
C GLU A 38 -12.09 -16.41 -5.30
N TRP A 39 -12.60 -15.35 -4.66
CA TRP A 39 -11.90 -14.38 -3.83
C TRP A 39 -11.13 -15.01 -2.67
N HIS A 40 -11.53 -16.20 -2.21
CA HIS A 40 -10.79 -16.93 -1.20
C HIS A 40 -9.36 -17.27 -1.66
N TYR A 41 -9.11 -17.47 -2.96
CA TYR A 41 -7.74 -17.61 -3.48
C TYR A 41 -6.95 -16.29 -3.41
N GLY A 42 -7.60 -15.14 -3.58
CA GLY A 42 -7.00 -13.83 -3.34
C GLY A 42 -6.60 -13.64 -1.87
N VAL A 43 -7.41 -14.14 -0.93
CA VAL A 43 -7.09 -14.14 0.50
C VAL A 43 -5.94 -15.10 0.81
N LEU A 44 -5.92 -16.28 0.20
CA LEU A 44 -4.81 -17.22 0.33
C LEU A 44 -3.50 -16.61 -0.19
N LEU A 45 -3.53 -15.82 -1.26
CA LEU A 45 -2.35 -15.10 -1.76
C LEU A 45 -1.83 -14.12 -0.71
N LEU A 46 -2.71 -13.30 -0.10
CA LEU A 46 -2.33 -12.36 0.96
C LEU A 46 -1.78 -13.08 2.19
N TYR A 47 -2.41 -14.20 2.58
CA TYR A 47 -1.96 -15.02 3.70
C TYR A 47 -0.62 -15.70 3.42
N GLY A 48 -0.44 -16.24 2.21
CA GLY A 48 0.82 -16.85 1.78
C GLY A 48 1.98 -15.84 1.76
N GLN A 49 1.74 -14.63 1.26
CA GLN A 49 2.72 -13.54 1.34
C GLN A 49 3.10 -13.22 2.79
N HIS A 50 2.12 -13.18 3.69
CA HIS A 50 2.36 -12.95 5.11
C HIS A 50 3.21 -14.07 5.75
N LEU A 51 2.93 -15.35 5.44
CA LEU A 51 3.74 -16.49 5.89
C LEU A 51 5.17 -16.41 5.36
N ALA A 52 5.35 -16.12 4.07
CA ALA A 52 6.66 -15.97 3.44
C ALA A 52 7.46 -14.85 4.10
N ILE A 53 6.85 -13.67 4.28
CA ILE A 53 7.47 -12.52 4.96
C ILE A 53 7.86 -12.88 6.39
N ASN A 54 6.96 -13.48 7.17
CA ASN A 54 7.25 -13.83 8.56
C ASN A 54 8.38 -14.87 8.68
N HIS A 55 8.43 -15.85 7.79
CA HIS A 55 9.50 -16.84 7.75
C HIS A 55 10.85 -16.19 7.45
N LEU A 56 10.87 -15.22 6.53
CA LEU A 56 12.08 -14.50 6.11
C LEU A 56 12.53 -13.44 7.13
N VAL A 57 11.59 -12.82 7.83
CA VAL A 57 11.84 -11.78 8.83
C VAL A 57 12.21 -12.38 10.19
N GLY A 58 11.54 -13.46 10.60
CA GLY A 58 11.81 -14.16 11.85
C GLY A 58 13.16 -14.87 11.88
N THR A 59 13.74 -15.15 10.73
CA THR A 59 15.07 -15.78 10.58
C THR A 59 16.22 -14.79 10.43
N ASN A 60 15.99 -13.49 10.67
CA ASN A 60 16.93 -12.37 10.42
C ASN A 60 17.36 -12.19 8.95
N GLN A 61 16.79 -12.96 8.00
CA GLN A 61 17.25 -12.98 6.61
C GLN A 61 16.71 -11.81 5.78
N ILE A 62 15.58 -11.22 6.18
CA ILE A 62 15.11 -9.95 5.63
C ILE A 62 14.78 -9.00 6.79
N ARG A 63 15.54 -7.92 6.91
CA ARG A 63 15.29 -6.85 7.90
C ARG A 63 14.10 -5.97 7.50
N ILE A 64 12.91 -6.55 7.29
CA ILE A 64 11.66 -5.79 7.05
C ILE A 64 11.23 -5.05 8.32
N ARG A 65 11.65 -5.53 9.51
CA ARG A 65 11.35 -4.91 10.82
C ARG A 65 11.94 -3.52 11.06
N ILE A 66 12.76 -2.99 10.15
CA ILE A 66 13.27 -1.61 10.25
C ILE A 66 12.38 -0.62 9.45
N GLY A 67 11.34 -1.10 8.77
CA GLY A 67 10.45 -0.28 7.95
C GLY A 67 9.01 -0.13 8.46
N SER A 68 8.69 -0.55 9.69
CA SER A 68 7.32 -0.48 10.23
C SER A 68 6.75 0.94 10.16
N ASP A 69 7.60 1.94 10.35
CA ASP A 69 7.19 3.33 10.48
C ASP A 69 7.07 4.03 9.11
N LEU A 70 7.29 3.32 7.98
CA LEU A 70 7.28 3.91 6.64
C LEU A 70 6.39 3.16 5.63
N LEU A 71 5.98 1.93 5.96
CA LEU A 71 5.20 1.06 5.07
C LEU A 71 3.68 1.24 5.13
N ASP A 72 3.14 1.76 6.24
CA ASP A 72 1.70 1.94 6.40
C ASP A 72 1.41 3.25 7.15
N GLN A 73 1.72 4.36 6.50
CA GLN A 73 1.59 5.68 7.08
C GLN A 73 0.17 6.21 6.87
N SER A 74 -0.62 6.15 7.93
CA SER A 74 -2.01 6.62 7.91
C SER A 74 -2.09 8.11 7.60
N THR A 75 -2.91 8.48 6.61
CA THR A 75 -3.24 9.89 6.33
C THR A 75 -4.31 10.44 7.27
N THR A 76 -4.70 9.70 8.31
CA THR A 76 -5.63 10.17 9.35
C THR A 76 -4.94 10.38 10.69
N ASP A 77 -3.67 10.01 10.79
CA ASP A 77 -2.87 10.26 11.97
C ASP A 77 -2.35 11.70 11.93
N PHE A 78 -2.57 12.41 13.04
CA PHE A 78 -2.10 13.77 13.25
C PHE A 78 -0.74 13.82 13.94
N THR A 79 -0.22 12.66 14.36
CA THR A 79 1.12 12.59 14.93
C THR A 79 2.16 12.88 13.85
N THR A 80 3.20 13.59 14.26
CA THR A 80 4.30 14.02 13.39
C THR A 80 5.21 12.83 13.08
N GLN A 81 4.76 11.88 12.27
CA GLN A 81 5.64 10.81 11.78
C GLN A 81 6.48 11.37 10.64
N TYR A 82 7.80 11.36 10.88
CA TYR A 82 8.84 12.06 10.13
C TYR A 82 8.80 11.80 8.61
N VAL A 83 8.05 12.61 7.88
CA VAL A 83 8.30 12.85 6.45
C VAL A 83 9.58 13.68 6.33
N GLN A 84 10.73 13.04 6.58
CA GLN A 84 12.04 13.63 6.25
C GLN A 84 12.20 13.64 4.72
N GLN A 85 12.85 14.68 4.20
CA GLN A 85 13.20 14.74 2.79
C GLN A 85 14.04 13.51 2.41
N GLY A 86 13.60 12.77 1.38
CA GLY A 86 14.27 11.55 0.91
C GLY A 86 13.70 10.24 1.47
N THR A 87 12.74 10.30 2.40
CA THR A 87 12.10 9.09 2.94
C THR A 87 11.03 8.55 1.98
N ARG A 88 11.10 7.26 1.63
CA ARG A 88 10.07 6.57 0.83
C ARG A 88 8.89 6.19 1.74
N LEU A 89 7.76 6.85 1.54
CA LEU A 89 6.53 6.63 2.31
C LEU A 89 5.53 5.81 1.50
N ASN A 90 4.91 4.83 2.15
CA ASN A 90 3.69 4.20 1.67
C ASN A 90 2.54 4.78 2.47
N LEU A 91 1.68 5.54 1.79
CA LEU A 91 0.57 6.25 2.44
C LEU A 91 -0.69 5.40 2.40
N HIS A 92 -1.33 5.27 3.55
CA HIS A 92 -2.63 4.65 3.67
C HIS A 92 -3.72 5.71 3.76
N CYS A 93 -4.44 5.87 2.65
CA CYS A 93 -5.56 6.79 2.55
C CYS A 93 -6.87 6.09 2.94
N TRP A 94 -7.22 6.17 4.22
CA TRP A 94 -8.51 5.72 4.75
C TRP A 94 -9.69 6.47 4.11
N HIS A 95 -10.90 5.95 4.31
CA HIS A 95 -12.14 6.57 3.84
C HIS A 95 -12.57 7.76 4.72
N THR A 96 -11.74 8.81 4.75
CA THR A 96 -12.02 10.05 5.50
C THR A 96 -12.01 11.26 4.56
N ASP A 97 -12.56 12.37 5.06
CA ASP A 97 -12.48 13.71 4.50
C ASP A 97 -11.55 14.65 5.30
N ASN A 98 -10.92 14.14 6.35
CA ASN A 98 -10.06 14.92 7.21
C ASN A 98 -8.79 15.34 6.45
N ARG A 99 -8.72 16.64 6.10
CA ARG A 99 -7.64 17.34 5.35
C ARG A 99 -7.33 16.79 3.95
N PHE A 100 -7.03 15.51 3.82
CA PHE A 100 -6.89 14.79 2.55
C PHE A 100 -7.90 13.64 2.43
N SER A 101 -8.47 13.50 1.23
CA SER A 101 -9.49 12.53 0.86
C SER A 101 -9.31 12.15 -0.60
N LYS A 102 -9.12 10.85 -0.84
CA LYS A 102 -9.04 10.31 -2.21
C LYS A 102 -10.31 10.56 -3.02
N PHE A 103 -11.47 10.60 -2.36
CA PHE A 103 -12.75 10.88 -3.02
C PHE A 103 -12.86 12.36 -3.39
N ALA A 104 -12.54 13.27 -2.47
CA ALA A 104 -12.55 14.72 -2.76
C ALA A 104 -11.51 15.08 -3.84
N PHE A 105 -10.36 14.43 -3.84
CA PHE A 105 -9.36 14.54 -4.91
C PHE A 105 -9.94 14.10 -6.26
N LYS A 106 -10.52 12.90 -6.33
CA LYS A 106 -11.16 12.36 -7.54
C LYS A 106 -12.28 13.26 -8.07
N MET A 107 -13.05 13.88 -7.19
CA MET A 107 -14.12 14.83 -7.54
C MET A 107 -13.60 16.25 -7.85
N GLY A 108 -12.30 16.49 -7.73
CA GLY A 108 -11.69 17.78 -8.03
C GLY A 108 -11.99 18.88 -7.00
N HIS A 109 -12.40 18.53 -5.78
CA HIS A 109 -12.85 19.50 -4.77
C HIS A 109 -11.74 20.40 -4.21
N TYR A 110 -10.46 20.05 -4.37
CA TYR A 110 -9.33 20.88 -3.91
C TYR A 110 -9.00 22.08 -4.82
N LYS A 111 -9.97 22.67 -5.53
CA LYS A 111 -9.68 23.78 -6.47
C LYS A 111 -9.27 25.07 -5.76
N GLN A 112 -9.75 25.25 -4.54
CA GLN A 112 -9.54 26.46 -3.72
C GLN A 112 -8.49 26.27 -2.63
N ALA A 113 -7.89 25.08 -2.53
CA ALA A 113 -6.91 24.80 -1.49
C ALA A 113 -5.52 25.32 -1.91
N GLU A 114 -4.84 25.99 -0.99
CA GLU A 114 -3.56 26.66 -1.23
C GLU A 114 -2.40 25.76 -0.81
N LEU A 115 -1.49 25.45 -1.74
CA LEU A 115 -0.33 24.58 -1.52
C LEU A 115 0.56 25.05 -0.35
N GLU A 116 0.76 26.37 -0.23
CA GLU A 116 1.64 26.98 0.77
C GLU A 116 1.22 26.69 2.21
N LYS A 117 -0.08 26.48 2.48
CA LYS A 117 -0.60 26.14 3.81
C LYS A 117 -0.08 24.80 4.33
N TYR A 118 0.43 23.95 3.45
CA TYR A 118 0.90 22.61 3.78
C TYR A 118 2.42 22.48 3.69
N ARG A 119 3.17 23.50 3.22
CA ARG A 119 4.61 23.38 2.92
C ARG A 119 5.46 22.93 4.11
N ASN A 120 5.18 23.46 5.30
CA ASN A 120 5.96 23.21 6.52
C ASN A 120 5.40 22.07 7.38
N ASP A 121 4.30 21.46 6.96
CA ASP A 121 3.65 20.40 7.73
C ASP A 121 4.24 19.04 7.38
N THR A 122 4.84 18.39 8.36
CA THR A 122 5.57 17.12 8.18
C THR A 122 4.70 15.88 8.40
N THR A 123 3.37 16.03 8.53
CA THR A 123 2.46 14.89 8.62
C THR A 123 2.29 14.19 7.27
N ALA A 124 2.04 12.88 7.32
CA ALA A 124 1.70 12.06 6.14
C ALA A 124 0.48 12.62 5.39
N GLN A 125 -0.49 13.17 6.14
CA GLN A 125 -1.70 13.78 5.60
C GLN A 125 -1.41 15.08 4.83
N ALA A 126 -0.54 15.96 5.35
CA ALA A 126 -0.12 17.15 4.62
C ALA A 126 0.69 16.81 3.37
N TYR A 127 1.54 15.78 3.44
CA TYR A 127 2.27 15.29 2.28
C TYR A 127 1.32 14.78 1.18
N ALA A 128 0.30 13.99 1.53
CA ALA A 128 -0.75 13.56 0.59
C ALA A 128 -1.48 14.76 -0.05
N MET A 129 -1.81 15.77 0.75
CA MET A 129 -2.44 17.00 0.27
C MET A 129 -1.52 17.79 -0.68
N ARG A 130 -0.23 17.94 -0.36
CA ARG A 130 0.74 18.59 -1.25
C ARG A 130 0.83 17.90 -2.59
N MET A 131 1.01 16.57 -2.59
CA MET A 131 1.06 15.78 -3.84
C MET A 131 -0.20 15.98 -4.69
N ALA A 132 -1.38 16.00 -4.06
CA ALA A 132 -2.66 16.19 -4.74
C ALA A 132 -2.86 17.60 -5.30
N LEU A 133 -2.26 18.61 -4.67
CA LEU A 133 -2.27 19.99 -5.17
C LEU A 133 -1.23 20.18 -6.27
N GLU A 134 -0.01 19.70 -6.07
CA GLU A 134 1.07 19.73 -7.08
C GLU A 134 0.65 19.04 -8.37
N SER A 135 -0.04 17.89 -8.29
CA SER A 135 -0.54 17.17 -9.46
C SER A 135 -1.57 17.96 -10.28
N LYS A 136 -2.16 19.01 -9.72
CA LYS A 136 -3.07 19.91 -10.45
C LYS A 136 -2.34 21.02 -11.19
N TYR A 137 -1.25 21.52 -10.61
CA TYR A 137 -0.51 22.67 -11.13
C TYR A 137 0.64 22.28 -12.05
N MET A 138 1.02 21.01 -12.06
CA MET A 138 2.08 20.50 -12.91
C MET A 138 1.56 20.22 -14.32
N THR A 139 2.06 20.95 -15.31
CA THR A 139 1.81 20.65 -16.72
C THR A 139 2.54 19.36 -17.12
N LEU A 140 2.11 18.73 -18.22
CA LEU A 140 2.80 17.55 -18.77
C LEU A 140 4.27 17.84 -19.10
N GLU A 141 4.59 19.04 -19.58
CA GLU A 141 5.97 19.47 -19.82
C GLU A 141 6.77 19.57 -18.52
N GLN A 142 6.20 20.21 -17.48
CA GLN A 142 6.86 20.32 -16.18
C GLN A 142 7.11 18.94 -15.55
N MET A 143 6.15 18.03 -15.68
CA MET A 143 6.29 16.65 -15.21
C MET A 143 7.38 15.91 -15.98
N ALA A 144 7.41 16.02 -17.32
CA ALA A 144 8.42 15.38 -18.15
C ALA A 144 9.83 15.87 -17.80
N SER A 145 10.03 17.19 -17.64
CA SER A 145 11.32 17.75 -17.23
C SER A 145 11.75 17.28 -15.83
N LEU A 146 10.83 17.18 -14.88
CA LEU A 146 11.11 16.66 -13.53
C LEU A 146 11.59 15.21 -13.57
N VAL A 147 10.91 14.34 -14.32
CA VAL A 147 11.30 12.92 -14.48
C VAL A 147 12.68 12.80 -15.13
N GLN A 148 12.95 13.61 -16.16
CA GLN A 148 14.25 13.61 -16.84
C GLN A 148 15.38 14.03 -15.90
N ASN A 149 15.19 15.09 -15.12
CA ASN A 149 16.18 15.58 -14.16
C ASN A 149 16.46 14.57 -13.03
N ILE A 150 15.44 13.85 -12.56
CA ILE A 150 15.62 12.79 -11.55
C ILE A 150 16.42 11.62 -12.12
N SER A 151 16.17 11.24 -13.38
CA SER A 151 16.85 10.13 -14.06
C SER A 151 18.32 10.42 -14.35
N THR A 152 18.72 11.69 -14.46
CA THR A 152 20.12 12.11 -14.67
C THR A 152 20.88 12.38 -13.37
N SER A 153 20.18 12.40 -12.22
CA SER A 153 20.74 12.71 -10.90
C SER A 153 20.99 11.47 -10.03
N SER A 154 20.62 10.29 -10.52
CA SER A 154 20.82 8.97 -9.88
C SER A 154 21.94 8.19 -10.56
#